data_AF-A0A2T2W403-F1
#
_entry.id   AF-A0A2T2W403-F1
#
_cell.length_a   1.000
_cell.length_b   1.000
_cell.length_c   1.000
_cell.angle_alpha   90.00
_cell.angle_beta   90.00
_cell.angle_gamma   90.00
#
_symmetry.space_group_name_H-M   'P 1'
#
loop_
_entity.id
_entity.type
_entity.pdbx_description
1 polymer ?
#
loop_
_entity_poly.entity_id
_entity_poly.type
_entity_poly.pdbx_seq_one_letter_code
_entity_poly.pdbx_strand_id
1 'polypeptide(L)'
;MFDKLAQKREKVKSTPDPATETAPKQRQRKATGKRSDPNYIQVGAYIPVELNKSVKRRLVDTDKDFSELVAELLEQWVESKTD
;
A
#
# COMPACT_ATOMS: atom_id res chain seq x y z
N MET A 1 8.01 -16.80 36.06
CA MET A 1 7.14 -15.65 36.38
C MET A 1 6.40 -15.18 35.12
N PHE A 2 5.55 -16.03 34.52
CA PHE A 2 4.73 -15.67 33.34
C PHE A 2 3.25 -16.07 33.48
N ASP A 3 2.82 -16.64 34.61
CA ASP A 3 1.42 -17.05 34.84
C ASP A 3 0.48 -15.93 35.30
N LYS A 4 1.01 -14.73 35.55
CA LYS A 4 0.23 -13.62 36.15
C LYS A 4 -0.51 -12.74 35.12
N LEU A 5 -0.37 -13.00 33.82
CA LEU A 5 -1.06 -12.24 32.76
C LEU A 5 -2.36 -12.90 32.25
N ALA A 6 -2.52 -14.21 32.43
CA ALA A 6 -3.69 -14.94 31.93
C ALA A 6 -4.97 -14.68 32.75
N GLN A 7 -4.84 -14.30 34.02
CA GLN A 7 -5.97 -14.10 34.93
C GLN A 7 -6.64 -12.71 34.83
N LYS A 8 -6.17 -11.81 33.94
CA LYS A 8 -6.72 -10.45 33.79
C LYS A 8 -7.67 -10.28 32.59
N ARG A 9 -8.23 -11.38 32.07
CA ARG A 9 -9.18 -11.32 30.93
C ARG A 9 -10.62 -11.71 31.25
N GLU A 10 -10.93 -12.18 32.46
CA GLU A 10 -12.26 -12.74 32.77
C GLU A 10 -13.21 -11.87 33.59
N LYS A 11 -12.95 -10.57 33.77
CA LYS A 11 -13.90 -9.71 34.51
C LYS A 11 -14.07 -8.33 33.90
N VAL A 12 -14.79 -8.25 32.77
CA VAL A 12 -15.64 -7.08 32.48
C VAL A 12 -16.83 -7.54 31.61
N LYS A 13 -17.97 -7.83 32.24
CA LYS A 13 -19.27 -7.84 31.58
C LYS A 13 -20.22 -7.04 32.48
N SER A 14 -21.10 -6.26 31.82
CA SER A 14 -22.23 -5.43 32.29
C SER A 14 -21.93 -4.02 32.82
N THR A 15 -22.17 -2.99 31.99
CA THR A 15 -23.41 -2.17 31.89
C THR A 15 -23.34 -1.25 30.65
N PRO A 16 -24.45 -0.92 29.97
CA PRO A 16 -24.48 0.12 28.95
C PRO A 16 -24.94 1.46 29.57
N ASP A 17 -24.06 2.45 29.61
CA ASP A 17 -24.44 3.85 29.87
C ASP A 17 -24.40 4.65 28.55
N PRO A 18 -25.40 5.52 28.29
CA PRO A 18 -25.50 6.28 27.05
C PRO A 18 -24.70 7.58 27.20
N ALA A 19 -23.39 7.51 26.99
CA ALA A 19 -22.58 8.69 26.76
C ALA A 19 -21.82 8.46 25.46
N THR A 20 -22.16 9.26 24.46
CA THR A 20 -21.60 9.24 23.11
C THR A 20 -20.13 9.59 23.17
N GLU A 21 -19.30 8.59 23.44
CA GLU A 21 -17.85 8.69 23.33
C GLU A 21 -17.53 8.77 21.83
N THR A 22 -17.33 10.00 21.35
CA THR A 22 -16.88 10.26 19.98
C THR A 22 -15.58 9.51 19.76
N ALA A 23 -15.66 8.36 19.08
CA ALA A 23 -14.50 7.62 18.63
C ALA A 23 -13.50 8.60 17.99
N PRO A 24 -12.19 8.47 18.27
CA PRO A 24 -11.20 9.39 17.73
C PRO A 24 -11.34 9.39 16.21
N LYS A 25 -11.74 10.55 15.65
CA LYS A 25 -11.89 10.75 14.20
C LYS A 25 -10.57 10.35 13.57
N GLN A 26 -10.53 9.18 12.93
CA GLN A 26 -9.34 8.69 12.25
C GLN A 26 -8.86 9.82 11.35
N ARG A 27 -7.63 10.30 11.57
CA ARG A 27 -7.03 11.33 10.71
C ARG A 27 -7.03 10.76 9.29
N GLN A 28 -7.98 11.20 8.47
CA GLN A 28 -7.99 10.93 7.04
C GLN A 28 -6.73 11.57 6.48
N ARG A 29 -5.68 10.76 6.31
CA ARG A 29 -4.49 11.18 5.58
C ARG A 29 -4.97 11.52 4.17
N LYS A 30 -4.72 12.74 3.72
CA LYS A 30 -4.93 13.11 2.32
C LYS A 30 -4.15 12.10 1.48
N ALA A 31 -4.83 11.42 0.57
CA ALA A 31 -4.14 10.59 -0.41
C ALA A 31 -3.29 11.54 -1.26
N THR A 32 -1.99 11.28 -1.35
CA THR A 32 -1.03 12.14 -2.07
C THR A 32 -0.18 11.25 -2.96
N GLY A 33 0.19 11.75 -4.15
CA GLY A 33 1.00 11.04 -5.15
C GLY A 33 0.18 10.30 -6.21
N LYS A 34 0.86 9.44 -6.98
CA LYS A 34 0.30 8.71 -8.15
C LYS A 34 -0.98 7.92 -7.82
N ARG A 35 -1.14 7.46 -6.56
CA ARG A 35 -2.34 6.72 -6.12
C ARG A 35 -3.61 7.57 -6.04
N SER A 36 -3.48 8.88 -5.86
CA SER A 36 -4.60 9.83 -5.80
C SER A 36 -4.85 10.58 -7.10
N ASP A 37 -3.97 10.40 -8.09
CA ASP A 37 -4.06 11.09 -9.37
C ASP A 37 -5.07 10.36 -10.28
N PRO A 38 -6.11 11.04 -10.81
CA PRO A 38 -7.11 10.41 -11.66
C PRO A 38 -6.58 9.92 -13.01
N ASN A 39 -5.39 10.34 -13.43
CA ASN A 39 -4.76 9.89 -14.67
C ASN A 39 -4.00 8.57 -14.53
N TYR A 40 -3.89 8.02 -13.31
CA TYR A 40 -3.18 6.78 -13.05
C TYR A 40 -4.13 5.67 -12.61
N ILE A 41 -3.92 4.48 -13.16
CA ILE A 41 -4.60 3.25 -12.73
C ILE A 41 -3.56 2.35 -12.06
N GLN A 42 -3.84 1.92 -10.82
CA GLN A 42 -2.96 0.98 -10.11
C GLN A 42 -3.14 -0.43 -10.67
N VAL A 43 -2.08 -0.98 -11.26
CA VAL A 43 -2.05 -2.34 -11.82
C VAL A 43 -1.03 -3.20 -11.05
N GLY A 44 -1.35 -4.48 -10.83
CA GLY A 44 -0.45 -5.46 -10.23
C GLY A 44 -0.17 -6.62 -11.19
N ALA A 45 1.09 -7.04 -11.28
CA ALA A 45 1.53 -8.16 -12.12
C ALA A 45 2.61 -8.99 -11.41
N TYR A 46 2.70 -10.27 -11.75
CA TYR A 46 3.77 -11.14 -11.27
C TYR A 46 5.00 -11.01 -12.17
N ILE A 47 6.16 -10.82 -11.56
CA ILE A 47 7.46 -10.86 -12.23
C ILE A 47 8.42 -11.75 -11.42
N PRO A 48 9.43 -12.38 -12.06
CA PRO A 48 10.44 -13.13 -11.34
C PRO A 48 11.14 -12.30 -10.27
N VAL A 49 11.40 -12.90 -9.11
CA VAL A 49 12.00 -12.21 -7.96
C VAL A 49 13.37 -11.61 -8.30
N GLU A 50 14.21 -12.36 -9.01
CA GLU A 50 15.54 -11.90 -9.40
C GLU A 50 15.49 -10.76 -10.43
N LEU A 51 14.48 -10.77 -11.31
CA LEU A 51 14.24 -9.67 -12.24
C LEU A 51 13.87 -8.40 -11.46
N ASN A 52 12.91 -8.48 -10.54
CA ASN A 52 12.51 -7.35 -9.70
C ASN A 52 13.70 -6.75 -8.92
N LYS A 53 14.54 -7.59 -8.30
CA LYS A 53 15.74 -7.14 -7.60
C LYS A 53 16.72 -6.42 -8.53
N SER A 54 16.95 -6.99 -9.71
CA SER A 54 17.87 -6.43 -10.69
C SER A 54 17.39 -5.09 -11.23
N VAL A 55 16.09 -4.98 -11.54
CA VAL A 55 15.45 -3.73 -11.96
C VAL A 55 15.59 -2.66 -10.88
N LYS A 56 15.24 -2.97 -9.63
CA LYS A 56 15.36 -2.02 -8.52
C LYS A 56 16.78 -1.51 -8.35
N ARG A 57 17.80 -2.37 -8.43
CA ARG A 57 19.20 -1.94 -8.33
C ARG A 57 19.57 -0.97 -9.44
N ARG A 58 19.18 -1.25 -10.68
CA ARG A 58 19.47 -0.37 -11.82
C ARG A 58 18.73 0.97 -11.73
N LEU A 59 17.56 0.99 -11.11
CA LEU A 59 16.79 2.22 -10.89
C LEU A 59 17.37 3.12 -9.77
N VAL A 60 18.22 2.59 -8.87
CA VAL A 60 18.81 3.41 -7.79
C VAL A 60 19.63 4.58 -8.35
N ASP A 61 20.30 4.38 -9.47
CA ASP A 61 21.18 5.38 -10.09
C ASP A 61 20.41 6.32 -11.04
N THR A 62 19.08 6.21 -11.11
CA THR A 62 18.23 6.99 -12.01
C THR A 62 17.18 7.77 -11.23
N ASP A 63 16.76 8.93 -11.73
CA ASP A 63 15.62 9.68 -11.19
C ASP A 63 14.25 9.04 -11.51
N LYS A 64 14.23 7.90 -12.21
CA LYS A 64 13.01 7.19 -12.61
C LYS A 64 12.51 6.25 -11.53
N ASP A 65 11.19 6.21 -11.35
CA ASP A 65 10.58 5.18 -10.52
C ASP A 65 10.13 3.95 -11.32
N PHE A 66 9.74 2.89 -10.61
CA PHE A 66 9.29 1.65 -11.24
C PHE A 66 8.02 1.84 -12.09
N SER A 67 7.14 2.77 -11.70
CA SER A 67 5.91 3.04 -12.44
C SER A 67 6.20 3.68 -13.79
N GLU A 68 7.18 4.58 -13.86
CA GLU A 68 7.64 5.20 -15.10
C GLU A 68 8.30 4.19 -16.03
N LEU A 69 9.16 3.32 -15.51
CA LEU A 69 9.75 2.24 -16.31
C LEU A 69 8.68 1.33 -16.91
N VAL A 70 7.67 0.95 -16.11
CA VAL A 70 6.58 0.09 -16.60
C VAL A 70 5.72 0.82 -17.64
N ALA A 71 5.43 2.11 -17.43
CA ALA A 71 4.67 2.90 -18.38
C ALA A 71 5.37 2.97 -19.75
N GLU A 72 6.67 3.31 -19.78
CA GLU A 72 7.46 3.38 -21.02
C GLU A 72 7.47 2.04 -21.78
N LEU A 73 7.65 0.92 -21.06
CA LEU A 73 7.64 -0.41 -21.67
C LEU A 73 6.27 -0.78 -22.25
N LEU A 74 5.18 -0.40 -21.59
CA LEU A 74 3.82 -0.64 -22.08
C LEU A 74 3.47 0.24 -23.28
N GLU A 75 3.86 1.51 -23.26
CA GLU A 75 3.70 2.44 -24.40
C GLU A 75 4.44 1.91 -25.63
N GLN A 76 5.72 1.55 -25.49
CA GLN A 76 6.50 0.93 -26.57
C GLN A 76 5.84 -0.34 -27.12
N TRP A 77 5.27 -1.16 -26.24
CA TRP A 77 4.57 -2.36 -26.67
C TRP A 77 3.30 -2.05 -27.46
N VAL A 78 2.50 -1.06 -27.04
CA VAL A 78 1.30 -0.61 -27.77
C VAL A 78 1.67 -0.04 -29.14
N GLU A 79 2.71 0.79 -29.20
CA GLU A 79 3.23 1.34 -30.46
C GLU A 79 3.64 0.22 -31.42
N SER A 80 4.34 -0.82 -30.92
CA SER A 80 4.77 -1.97 -31.74
C SER A 80 3.63 -2.83 -32.33
N LYS A 81 2.39 -2.61 -31.87
CA LYS A 81 1.19 -3.33 -32.35
C LYS A 81 0.29 -2.48 -33.24
N THR A 82 0.65 -1.22 -33.43
CA THR A 82 -0.13 -0.27 -34.25
C THR A 82 0.39 -0.23 -35.71
N ASP A 83 1.38 -1.06 -36.05
CA ASP A 83 1.84 -1.39 -37.42
C ASP A 83 1.13 -2.63 -38.01
#